data_AF-A0A9J6BKK0-F1
#
_entry.id   AF-A0A9J6BKK0-F1
#
_cell.length_a   1.000
_cell.length_b   1.000
_cell.length_c   1.000
_cell.angle_alpha   90.00
_cell.angle_beta   90.00
_cell.angle_gamma   90.00
#
_symmetry.space_group_name_H-M   'P 1'
#
loop_
_entity.id
_entity.type
_entity.pdbx_description
1 polymer ?
#
loop_
_entity_poly.entity_id
_entity_poly.type
_entity_poly.pdbx_seq_one_letter_code
_entity_poly.pdbx_strand_id
1 'polypeptide(L)'
;MFTSFNTDKNRDIEELLSDTVSAQDLEKIEKVYMKELTEKKFVSAKTQFEYAWCLVRSKYGADINNGIKNFESLCKDDPENKRDYIYYIAIGYIRLKDLPTAQKYVKAFLEIEPNNHQVILLDEHIETEMRKEFKRDAAVAGGALLVFGGLLGVGFALAKNLIMGKSLIITFLDNFAWLTVKFLWNNMDIIANIIWKFVKMGFLI
;
A
#
# COMPACT_ATOMS: atom_id res chain seq x y z
N MET A 1 -7.01 16.61 -18.02
CA MET A 1 -7.53 15.24 -17.90
C MET A 1 -7.21 14.44 -19.15
N PHE A 2 -6.41 13.39 -19.02
CA PHE A 2 -5.96 12.58 -20.15
C PHE A 2 -7.05 11.60 -20.61
N THR A 3 -7.17 11.36 -21.91
CA THR A 3 -8.18 10.48 -22.50
C THR A 3 -8.09 9.05 -21.96
N SER A 4 -6.87 8.57 -21.70
CA SER A 4 -6.62 7.23 -21.15
C SER A 4 -7.28 7.01 -19.80
N PHE A 5 -7.34 8.04 -18.96
CA PHE A 5 -7.99 7.94 -17.64
C PHE A 5 -9.49 7.68 -17.78
N ASN A 6 -10.15 8.35 -18.73
CA ASN A 6 -11.58 8.13 -18.98
C ASN A 6 -11.86 6.73 -19.55
N THR A 7 -10.97 6.19 -20.38
CA THR A 7 -11.08 4.82 -20.87
C THR A 7 -10.99 3.81 -19.73
N ASP A 8 -10.09 4.04 -18.78
CA ASP A 8 -9.89 3.14 -17.65
C ASP A 8 -11.06 3.13 -16.67
N LYS A 9 -11.83 4.22 -16.62
CA LYS A 9 -12.97 4.39 -15.71
C LYS A 9 -14.04 3.30 -15.78
N ASN A 10 -14.20 2.67 -16.93
CA ASN A 10 -15.25 1.67 -17.17
C ASN A 10 -14.74 0.23 -17.20
N ARG A 11 -13.45 -0.01 -16.89
CA ARG A 11 -12.85 -1.35 -16.94
C ARG A 11 -12.96 -2.08 -15.61
N ASP A 12 -13.11 -3.40 -15.66
CA ASP A 12 -12.95 -4.24 -14.48
C ASP A 12 -11.51 -4.16 -13.94
N ILE A 13 -11.32 -4.29 -12.63
CA ILE A 13 -10.00 -4.15 -11.99
C ILE A 13 -9.04 -5.25 -12.47
N GLU A 14 -9.51 -6.49 -12.64
CA GLU A 14 -8.65 -7.58 -13.10
C GLU A 14 -8.23 -7.37 -14.56
N GLU A 15 -9.14 -6.86 -15.40
CA GLU A 15 -8.83 -6.50 -16.79
C GLU A 15 -7.80 -5.37 -16.85
N LEU A 16 -7.99 -4.31 -16.06
CA LEU A 16 -7.08 -3.17 -15.97
C LEU A 16 -5.64 -3.59 -15.57
N LEU A 17 -5.52 -4.52 -14.62
CA LEU A 17 -4.23 -4.97 -14.10
C LEU A 17 -3.56 -6.00 -15.01
N SER A 18 -4.32 -6.80 -15.74
CA SER A 18 -3.81 -7.85 -16.65
C SER A 18 -3.52 -7.36 -18.07
N ASP A 19 -4.07 -6.22 -18.45
CA ASP A 19 -3.85 -5.59 -19.75
C ASP A 19 -2.36 -5.23 -19.95
N THR A 20 -1.83 -5.58 -21.13
CA THR A 20 -0.42 -5.36 -21.49
C THR A 20 -0.30 -4.70 -22.84
N VAL A 21 0.66 -3.79 -22.95
CA VAL A 21 0.97 -3.09 -24.21
C VAL A 21 1.81 -3.98 -25.12
N SER A 22 1.54 -3.94 -26.42
CA SER A 22 2.34 -4.65 -27.43
C SER A 22 3.73 -4.03 -27.53
N ALA A 23 4.75 -4.85 -27.83
CA ALA A 23 6.12 -4.35 -28.00
C ALA A 23 6.20 -3.31 -29.13
N GLN A 24 5.40 -3.49 -30.19
CA GLN A 24 5.35 -2.57 -31.32
C GLN A 24 4.80 -1.19 -30.93
N ASP A 25 3.76 -1.14 -30.08
CA ASP A 25 3.20 0.14 -29.66
C ASP A 25 4.09 0.86 -28.66
N LEU A 26 4.76 0.11 -27.78
CA LEU A 26 5.77 0.65 -26.89
C LEU A 26 6.94 1.27 -27.68
N GLU A 27 7.44 0.58 -28.70
CA GLU A 27 8.53 1.08 -29.54
C GLU A 27 8.13 2.37 -30.30
N LYS A 28 6.90 2.44 -30.80
CA LYS A 28 6.39 3.65 -31.48
C LYS A 28 6.40 4.85 -30.55
N ILE A 29 5.87 4.71 -29.33
CA ILE A 29 5.79 5.84 -28.39
C ILE A 29 7.18 6.21 -27.85
N GLU A 30 8.05 5.23 -27.66
CA GLU A 30 9.45 5.47 -27.26
C GLU A 30 10.20 6.27 -28.32
N LYS A 31 10.01 5.97 -29.61
CA LYS A 31 10.58 6.76 -30.71
C LYS A 31 10.12 8.22 -30.67
N VAL A 32 8.84 8.46 -30.38
CA VAL A 32 8.32 9.84 -30.24
C VAL A 32 8.95 10.53 -29.05
N TYR A 33 9.02 9.87 -27.89
CA TYR A 33 9.63 10.38 -26.67
C TYR A 33 11.12 10.76 -26.89
N MET A 34 11.90 9.85 -27.48
CA MET A 34 13.33 10.07 -27.74
C MET A 34 13.56 11.17 -28.79
N LYS A 35 12.68 11.27 -29.78
CA LYS A 35 12.72 12.36 -30.77
C LYS A 35 12.52 13.72 -30.11
N GLU A 36 11.49 13.87 -29.26
CA GLU A 36 11.28 15.13 -28.53
C GLU A 36 12.47 15.49 -27.65
N LEU A 37 12.98 14.50 -26.91
CA LEU A 37 14.13 14.68 -26.03
C LEU A 37 15.39 15.14 -26.79
N THR A 38 15.65 14.56 -27.96
CA THR A 38 16.84 14.86 -28.76
C THR A 38 16.72 16.18 -29.51
N GLU A 39 15.57 16.44 -30.14
CA GLU A 39 15.38 17.60 -31.01
C GLU A 39 15.05 18.87 -30.22
N LYS A 40 14.18 18.76 -29.21
CA LYS A 40 13.65 19.92 -28.46
C LYS A 40 14.35 20.15 -27.13
N LYS A 41 15.13 19.17 -26.65
CA LYS A 41 15.75 19.14 -25.30
C LYS A 41 14.75 19.13 -24.13
N PHE A 42 13.45 19.02 -24.43
CA PHE A 42 12.38 18.83 -23.45
C PHE A 42 11.32 17.91 -24.06
N VAL A 43 10.60 17.17 -23.21
CA VAL A 43 9.49 16.32 -23.61
C VAL A 43 8.20 16.96 -23.15
N SER A 44 7.17 16.99 -23.99
CA SER A 44 5.87 17.51 -23.59
C SER A 44 5.21 16.62 -22.52
N ALA A 45 4.46 17.22 -21.59
CA ALA A 45 3.76 16.48 -20.53
C ALA A 45 2.85 15.37 -21.11
N LYS A 46 2.25 15.62 -22.28
CA LYS A 46 1.45 14.64 -23.01
C LYS A 46 2.27 13.44 -23.49
N THR A 47 3.40 13.68 -24.18
CA THR A 47 4.25 12.59 -24.68
C THR A 47 4.87 11.80 -23.54
N GLN A 48 5.31 12.48 -22.47
CA GLN A 48 5.83 11.81 -21.27
C GLN A 48 4.75 10.96 -20.58
N PHE A 49 3.52 11.47 -20.49
CA PHE A 49 2.38 10.73 -19.95
C PHE A 49 2.09 9.48 -20.78
N GLU A 50 1.97 9.61 -22.11
CA GLU A 50 1.67 8.49 -23.01
C GLU A 50 2.77 7.41 -22.94
N TYR A 51 4.03 7.82 -22.88
CA TYR A 51 5.15 6.90 -22.70
C TYR A 51 5.11 6.19 -21.35
N ALA A 52 4.93 6.93 -20.25
CA ALA A 52 4.84 6.39 -18.90
C ALA A 52 3.65 5.41 -18.74
N TRP A 53 2.51 5.73 -19.36
CA TRP A 53 1.32 4.89 -19.37
C TRP A 53 1.57 3.55 -20.06
N CYS A 54 2.31 3.54 -21.16
CA CYS A 54 2.73 2.31 -21.82
C CYS A 54 3.71 1.50 -20.96
N LEU A 55 4.67 2.17 -20.32
CA LEU A 55 5.66 1.52 -19.44
C LEU A 55 5.02 0.84 -18.23
N VAL A 56 4.07 1.49 -17.55
CA VAL A 56 3.34 0.89 -16.42
C VAL A 56 2.54 -0.35 -16.83
N ARG A 57 2.13 -0.44 -18.10
CA ARG A 57 1.46 -1.61 -18.68
C ARG A 57 2.41 -2.67 -19.25
N SER A 58 3.73 -2.50 -19.10
CA SER A 58 4.72 -3.51 -19.50
C SER A 58 4.65 -4.77 -18.64
N LYS A 59 5.16 -5.88 -19.17
CA LYS A 59 5.34 -7.15 -18.44
C LYS A 59 6.62 -7.14 -17.59
N TYR A 60 7.53 -6.19 -17.82
CA TYR A 60 8.82 -6.13 -17.16
C TYR A 60 8.80 -5.12 -16.02
N GLY A 61 9.15 -5.56 -14.81
CA GLY A 61 9.15 -4.68 -13.62
C GLY A 61 10.08 -3.47 -13.72
N ALA A 62 11.17 -3.57 -14.49
CA ALA A 62 12.06 -2.43 -14.76
C ALA A 62 11.35 -1.31 -15.53
N ASP A 63 10.58 -1.66 -16.56
CA ASP A 63 9.78 -0.71 -17.34
C ASP A 63 8.71 -0.06 -16.46
N ILE A 64 8.02 -0.86 -15.64
CA ILE A 64 6.97 -0.35 -14.73
C ILE A 64 7.58 0.70 -13.77
N ASN A 65 8.74 0.41 -13.19
CA ASN A 65 9.45 1.37 -12.33
C ASN A 65 9.86 2.64 -13.08
N ASN A 66 10.29 2.53 -14.35
CA ASN A 66 10.60 3.69 -15.17
C ASN A 66 9.34 4.52 -15.48
N GLY A 67 8.20 3.86 -15.72
CA GLY A 67 6.90 4.52 -15.89
C GLY A 67 6.48 5.29 -14.63
N ILE A 68 6.61 4.67 -13.45
CA ILE A 68 6.34 5.33 -12.15
C ILE A 68 7.19 6.59 -11.99
N LYS A 69 8.51 6.51 -12.24
CA LYS A 69 9.40 7.68 -12.13
C LYS A 69 9.00 8.82 -13.07
N ASN A 70 8.54 8.50 -14.28
CA ASN A 70 8.04 9.51 -15.20
C ASN A 70 6.78 10.20 -14.66
N PHE A 71 5.84 9.45 -14.10
CA PHE A 71 4.66 10.03 -13.44
C PHE A 71 5.02 10.85 -12.20
N GLU A 72 6.03 10.46 -11.43
CA GLU A 72 6.53 11.25 -10.30
C GLU A 72 7.17 12.58 -10.75
N SER A 73 7.86 12.60 -11.90
CA SER A 73 8.33 13.83 -12.52
C SER A 73 7.15 14.71 -12.94
N LEU A 74 6.19 14.13 -13.65
CA LEU A 74 4.98 14.84 -14.09
C LEU A 74 4.18 15.42 -12.92
N CYS A 75 4.13 14.75 -11.76
CA CYS A 75 3.52 15.31 -10.54
C CYS A 75 4.15 16.64 -10.08
N LYS A 76 5.42 16.88 -10.40
CA LYS A 76 6.16 18.10 -10.06
C LYS A 76 6.03 19.14 -11.17
N ASP A 77 6.12 18.69 -12.41
CA ASP A 77 6.20 19.54 -13.60
C ASP A 77 4.82 20.00 -14.12
N ASP A 78 3.77 19.19 -13.90
CA ASP A 78 2.37 19.45 -14.27
C ASP A 78 1.41 19.11 -13.10
N PRO A 79 1.37 19.95 -12.03
CA PRO A 79 0.56 19.67 -10.86
C PRO A 79 -0.95 19.73 -11.11
N GLU A 80 -1.40 20.38 -12.20
CA GLU A 80 -2.83 20.49 -12.53
C GLU A 80 -3.43 19.12 -12.88
N ASN A 81 -2.65 18.25 -13.52
CA ASN A 81 -3.07 16.88 -13.87
C ASN A 81 -2.55 15.81 -12.90
N LYS A 82 -2.00 16.22 -11.75
CA LYS A 82 -1.40 15.33 -10.73
C LYS A 82 -2.29 14.16 -10.33
N ARG A 83 -3.61 14.39 -10.24
CA ARG A 83 -4.60 13.36 -9.92
C ARG A 83 -4.49 12.15 -10.85
N ASP A 84 -4.40 12.40 -12.16
CA ASP A 84 -4.31 11.33 -13.17
C ASP A 84 -2.98 10.57 -13.01
N TYR A 85 -1.90 11.25 -12.67
CA TYR A 85 -0.58 10.62 -12.47
C TYR A 85 -0.54 9.74 -11.22
N ILE A 86 -1.08 10.22 -10.09
CA ILE A 86 -1.18 9.45 -8.85
C ILE A 86 -1.91 8.12 -9.08
N TYR A 87 -2.99 8.15 -9.87
CA TYR A 87 -3.74 6.96 -10.23
C TYR A 87 -2.87 5.92 -10.96
N TYR A 88 -2.09 6.33 -11.96
CA TYR A 88 -1.21 5.41 -12.68
C TYR A 88 0.00 4.95 -11.85
N ILE A 89 0.49 5.78 -10.94
CA ILE A 89 1.52 5.36 -9.96
C ILE A 89 0.96 4.24 -9.08
N ALA A 90 -0.27 4.38 -8.57
CA ALA A 90 -0.91 3.34 -7.78
C ALA A 90 -1.00 2.02 -8.57
N ILE A 91 -1.47 2.06 -9.82
CA ILE A 91 -1.52 0.88 -10.71
C ILE A 91 -0.13 0.25 -10.88
N GLY A 92 0.90 1.06 -11.09
CA GLY A 92 2.28 0.58 -11.21
C GLY A 92 2.73 -0.22 -9.99
N TYR A 93 2.48 0.30 -8.79
CA TYR A 93 2.83 -0.41 -7.55
C TYR A 93 1.99 -1.68 -7.32
N ILE A 94 0.69 -1.68 -7.69
CA ILE A 94 -0.14 -2.90 -7.64
C ILE A 94 0.46 -3.99 -8.54
N ARG A 95 0.88 -3.63 -9.75
CA ARG A 95 1.50 -4.57 -10.70
C ARG A 95 2.85 -5.08 -10.22
N LEU A 96 3.61 -4.25 -9.51
CA LEU A 96 4.85 -4.65 -8.82
C LEU A 96 4.61 -5.44 -7.52
N LYS A 97 3.35 -5.66 -7.13
CA LYS A 97 2.94 -6.31 -5.88
C LYS A 97 3.38 -5.58 -4.60
N ASP A 98 3.71 -4.29 -4.70
CA ASP A 98 3.91 -3.41 -3.54
C ASP A 98 2.57 -2.75 -3.16
N LEU A 99 1.68 -3.58 -2.60
CA LEU A 99 0.33 -3.18 -2.19
C LEU A 99 0.32 -2.06 -1.13
N PRO A 100 1.21 -2.05 -0.11
CA PRO A 100 1.26 -0.97 0.87
C PRO A 100 1.59 0.39 0.25
N THR A 101 2.53 0.44 -0.70
CA THR A 101 2.85 1.68 -1.40
C THR A 101 1.72 2.10 -2.33
N ALA A 102 1.12 1.15 -3.06
CA ALA A 102 -0.06 1.42 -3.89
C ALA A 102 -1.21 2.05 -3.08
N GLN A 103 -1.52 1.51 -1.90
CA GLN A 103 -2.58 2.05 -1.05
C GLN A 103 -2.33 3.51 -0.63
N LYS A 104 -1.07 3.92 -0.38
CA LYS A 104 -0.75 5.32 -0.07
C LYS A 104 -1.15 6.25 -1.21
N TYR A 105 -0.88 5.86 -2.46
CA TYR A 105 -1.23 6.65 -3.64
C TYR A 105 -2.75 6.66 -3.88
N VAL A 106 -3.43 5.54 -3.69
CA VAL A 106 -4.89 5.47 -3.77
C VAL A 106 -5.55 6.38 -2.73
N LYS A 107 -5.08 6.38 -1.48
CA LYS A 107 -5.58 7.29 -0.44
C LYS A 107 -5.31 8.75 -0.76
N ALA A 108 -4.12 9.07 -1.26
CA ALA A 108 -3.80 10.42 -1.73
C ALA A 108 -4.69 10.87 -2.91
N PHE A 109 -5.11 9.96 -3.79
CA PHE A 109 -6.10 10.26 -4.82
C PHE A 109 -7.47 10.56 -4.20
N LEU A 110 -7.93 9.75 -3.24
CA LEU A 110 -9.23 9.93 -2.59
C LEU A 110 -9.30 11.19 -1.72
N GLU A 111 -8.17 11.72 -1.24
CA GLU A 111 -8.13 13.05 -0.63
C GLU A 111 -8.50 14.16 -1.63
N ILE A 112 -8.23 13.96 -2.93
CA ILE A 112 -8.55 14.89 -4.03
C ILE A 112 -9.99 14.65 -4.53
N GLU A 113 -10.38 13.38 -4.73
CA GLU A 113 -11.72 13.00 -5.17
C GLU A 113 -12.35 11.93 -4.27
N PRO A 114 -12.93 12.32 -3.11
CA PRO A 114 -13.44 11.37 -2.11
C PRO A 114 -14.56 10.46 -2.59
N ASN A 115 -15.33 10.90 -3.58
CA ASN A 115 -16.50 10.17 -4.10
C ASN A 115 -16.18 9.38 -5.38
N ASN A 116 -14.91 9.20 -5.73
CA ASN A 116 -14.54 8.45 -6.93
C ASN A 116 -14.69 6.94 -6.67
N HIS A 117 -15.83 6.40 -7.08
CA HIS A 117 -16.18 5.00 -6.84
C HIS A 117 -15.16 4.01 -7.40
N GLN A 118 -14.55 4.30 -8.56
CA GLN A 118 -13.55 3.44 -9.15
C GLN A 118 -12.31 3.31 -8.27
N VAL A 119 -11.83 4.43 -7.72
CA VAL A 119 -10.64 4.46 -6.86
C VAL A 119 -10.94 3.87 -5.48
N ILE A 120 -12.16 4.02 -4.98
CA ILE A 120 -12.63 3.33 -3.77
C ILE A 120 -12.58 1.80 -3.98
N LEU A 121 -13.13 1.31 -5.10
CA LEU A 121 -13.09 -0.13 -5.43
C LEU A 121 -11.64 -0.62 -5.59
N LEU A 122 -10.75 0.21 -6.12
CA LEU A 122 -9.32 -0.10 -6.21
C LEU A 122 -8.66 -0.22 -4.83
N ASP A 123 -9.00 0.67 -3.87
CA ASP A 123 -8.53 0.56 -2.47
C ASP A 123 -9.04 -0.73 -1.82
N GLU A 124 -10.32 -1.03 -1.97
CA GLU A 124 -10.94 -2.26 -1.44
C GLU A 124 -10.31 -3.53 -2.02
N HIS A 125 -9.96 -3.49 -3.31
CA HIS A 125 -9.23 -4.57 -3.98
C HIS A 125 -7.83 -4.73 -3.36
N ILE A 126 -7.05 -3.65 -3.22
CA ILE A 126 -5.73 -3.66 -2.59
C ILE A 126 -5.80 -4.23 -1.18
N GLU A 127 -6.75 -3.79 -0.36
CA GLU A 127 -6.93 -4.32 0.98
C GLU A 127 -7.26 -5.81 1.01
N THR A 128 -8.09 -6.26 0.07
CA THR A 128 -8.47 -7.66 -0.06
C THR A 128 -7.27 -8.53 -0.44
N GLU A 129 -6.45 -8.07 -1.37
CA GLU A 129 -5.21 -8.76 -1.76
C GLU A 129 -4.20 -8.82 -0.60
N MET A 130 -3.96 -7.71 0.10
CA MET A 130 -3.09 -7.69 1.29
C MET A 130 -3.57 -8.69 2.36
N ARG A 131 -4.88 -8.77 2.60
CA ARG A 131 -5.46 -9.74 3.55
C ARG A 131 -5.29 -11.19 3.10
N LYS A 132 -5.39 -11.46 1.80
CA LYS A 132 -5.20 -12.82 1.24
C LYS A 132 -3.75 -13.27 1.40
N GLU A 133 -2.79 -12.41 1.09
CA GLU A 133 -1.35 -12.70 1.27
C GLU A 133 -1.05 -12.98 2.75
N PHE A 134 -1.54 -12.14 3.65
CA PHE A 134 -1.37 -12.35 5.09
C PHE A 134 -1.96 -13.68 5.58
N LYS A 135 -3.17 -14.05 5.12
CA LYS A 135 -3.80 -15.34 5.50
C LYS A 135 -2.99 -16.54 5.02
N ARG A 136 -2.46 -16.48 3.80
CA ARG A 136 -1.64 -17.56 3.24
C ARG A 136 -0.38 -17.76 4.08
N ASP A 137 0.28 -16.68 4.44
CA ASP A 137 1.54 -16.74 5.19
C ASP A 137 1.30 -17.13 6.66
N ALA A 138 0.20 -16.66 7.27
CA ALA A 138 -0.21 -17.06 8.63
C ALA A 138 -0.61 -18.53 8.73
N ALA A 139 -1.22 -19.10 7.67
CA ALA A 139 -1.56 -20.52 7.61
C ALA A 139 -0.30 -21.41 7.55
N VAL A 140 0.75 -20.95 6.85
CA VAL A 140 2.04 -21.65 6.78
C VAL A 140 2.82 -21.51 8.08
N ALA A 141 2.73 -20.35 8.74
CA ALA A 141 3.52 -20.03 9.92
C ALA A 141 2.86 -20.36 11.28
N GLY A 142 1.66 -20.95 11.31
CA GLY A 142 1.00 -21.28 12.57
C GLY A 142 0.53 -20.07 13.37
N GLY A 143 0.05 -19.00 12.70
CA GLY A 143 -0.76 -17.95 13.33
C GLY A 143 -0.05 -16.75 13.95
N ALA A 144 1.28 -16.61 13.84
CA ALA A 144 1.97 -15.43 14.38
C ALA A 144 3.17 -15.03 13.53
N LEU A 145 3.00 -14.10 12.58
CA LEU A 145 4.15 -13.34 12.04
C LEU A 145 3.76 -11.92 11.60
N LEU A 146 4.43 -10.97 12.25
CA LEU A 146 4.41 -9.52 12.05
C LEU A 146 5.40 -9.11 10.94
N VAL A 147 5.15 -9.52 9.70
CA VAL A 147 6.06 -9.21 8.58
C VAL A 147 5.14 -9.14 7.35
N PHE A 148 4.75 -7.99 6.80
CA PHE A 148 5.51 -6.83 6.36
C PHE A 148 4.74 -5.53 6.64
N GLY A 149 5.39 -4.52 7.22
CA GLY A 149 4.80 -3.20 7.49
C GLY A 149 4.08 -3.14 8.83
N GLY A 150 4.85 -2.87 9.89
CA GLY A 150 4.42 -2.83 11.30
C GLY A 150 3.33 -1.82 11.69
N LEU A 151 2.54 -1.30 10.75
CA LEU A 151 1.34 -0.49 11.02
C LEU A 151 0.02 -1.15 10.62
N LEU A 152 -0.02 -2.12 9.71
CA LEU A 152 -1.30 -2.67 9.22
C LEU A 152 -1.63 -4.08 9.74
N GLY A 153 -0.64 -4.89 10.11
CA GLY A 153 -0.88 -6.24 10.64
C GLY A 153 -1.49 -6.27 12.04
N VAL A 154 -0.97 -5.45 12.95
CA VAL A 154 -1.56 -5.24 14.29
C VAL A 154 -2.77 -4.30 14.19
N GLY A 155 -2.70 -3.34 13.27
CA GLY A 155 -3.73 -2.33 13.05
C GLY A 155 -5.06 -2.91 12.58
N PHE A 156 -5.10 -3.82 11.61
CA PHE A 156 -6.36 -4.26 11.00
C PHE A 156 -7.16 -5.27 11.86
N ALA A 157 -6.47 -6.17 12.58
CA ALA A 157 -7.12 -7.09 13.52
C ALA A 157 -7.66 -6.37 14.76
N LEU A 158 -7.00 -5.29 15.20
CA LEU A 158 -7.55 -4.37 16.20
C LEU A 158 -8.59 -3.43 15.60
N ALA A 159 -8.41 -2.92 14.36
CA ALA A 159 -9.30 -1.91 13.76
C ALA A 159 -10.67 -2.44 13.37
N LYS A 160 -10.77 -3.72 12.97
CA LYS A 160 -12.09 -4.36 12.83
C LYS A 160 -12.82 -4.46 14.18
N ASN A 161 -12.07 -4.45 15.28
CA ASN A 161 -12.56 -4.34 16.65
C ASN A 161 -12.60 -2.89 17.18
N LEU A 162 -12.07 -1.88 16.48
CA LEU A 162 -12.15 -0.46 16.86
C LEU A 162 -13.47 0.19 16.39
N ILE A 163 -14.27 -0.54 15.60
CA ILE A 163 -15.70 -0.24 15.38
C ILE A 163 -16.58 -0.84 16.51
N MET A 164 -15.99 -1.53 17.51
CA MET A 164 -16.74 -1.83 18.73
C MET A 164 -16.84 -0.57 19.59
N GLY A 165 -18.08 -0.07 19.76
CA GLY A 165 -18.37 1.15 20.49
C GLY A 165 -17.65 1.23 21.84
N LYS A 166 -17.34 2.46 22.27
CA LYS A 166 -16.58 2.83 23.50
C LYS A 166 -16.81 1.92 24.73
N SER A 167 -18.01 1.36 24.90
CA SER A 167 -18.36 0.43 25.97
C SER A 167 -17.52 -0.87 25.98
N LEU A 168 -17.23 -1.46 24.82
CA LEU A 168 -16.51 -2.74 24.73
C LEU A 168 -15.00 -2.58 24.91
N ILE A 169 -14.43 -1.43 24.54
CA ILE A 169 -13.00 -1.12 24.76
C ILE A 169 -12.72 -1.00 26.26
N ILE A 170 -13.60 -0.34 27.01
CA ILE A 170 -13.47 -0.23 28.47
C ILE A 170 -13.55 -1.61 29.11
N THR A 171 -14.54 -2.44 28.74
CA THR A 171 -14.66 -3.82 29.25
C THR A 171 -13.46 -4.70 28.90
N PHE A 172 -12.85 -4.51 27.72
CA PHE A 172 -11.66 -5.26 27.34
C PHE A 172 -10.42 -4.81 28.13
N LEU A 173 -10.24 -3.50 28.32
CA LEU A 173 -9.15 -2.94 29.13
C LEU A 173 -9.29 -3.34 30.60
N ASP A 174 -10.52 -3.34 31.14
CA ASP A 174 -10.80 -3.75 32.53
C ASP A 174 -10.53 -5.25 32.73
N ASN A 175 -10.94 -6.11 31.80
CA ASN A 175 -10.64 -7.53 31.85
C ASN A 175 -9.14 -7.82 31.68
N PHE A 176 -8.44 -7.06 30.84
CA PHE A 176 -7.00 -7.21 30.66
C PHE A 176 -6.22 -6.74 31.89
N ALA A 177 -6.60 -5.61 32.49
CA ALA A 177 -6.04 -5.15 33.76
C ALA A 177 -6.30 -6.16 34.89
N TRP A 178 -7.49 -6.74 34.96
CA TRP A 178 -7.79 -7.76 35.97
C TRP A 178 -7.03 -9.06 35.74
N LEU A 179 -6.86 -9.50 34.49
CA LEU A 179 -6.05 -10.68 34.15
C LEU A 179 -4.58 -10.48 34.48
N THR A 180 -4.02 -9.28 34.24
CA THR A 180 -2.62 -8.97 34.60
C THR A 180 -2.43 -8.92 36.11
N VAL A 181 -3.35 -8.29 36.85
CA VAL A 181 -3.34 -8.30 38.33
C VAL A 181 -3.51 -9.73 38.88
N LYS A 182 -4.42 -10.52 38.34
CA LYS A 182 -4.65 -11.92 38.74
C LYS A 182 -3.45 -12.81 38.42
N PHE A 183 -2.81 -12.60 37.28
CA PHE A 183 -1.58 -13.31 36.91
C PHE A 183 -0.44 -12.97 37.85
N LEU A 184 -0.26 -11.69 38.17
CA LEU A 184 0.75 -11.24 39.13
C LEU A 184 0.48 -11.78 40.53
N TRP A 185 -0.78 -11.79 40.97
CA TRP A 185 -1.19 -12.34 42.28
C TRP A 185 -0.96 -13.86 42.37
N ASN A 186 -1.37 -14.61 41.35
CA ASN A 186 -1.21 -16.07 41.34
C ASN A 186 0.25 -16.52 41.19
N ASN A 187 1.14 -15.66 40.70
CA ASN A 187 2.56 -15.95 40.54
C ASN A 187 3.44 -15.13 41.51
N MET A 188 2.85 -14.51 42.53
CA MET A 188 3.55 -13.63 43.45
C MET A 188 4.69 -14.35 44.19
N ASP A 189 4.53 -15.63 44.51
CA ASP A 189 5.58 -16.45 45.14
C ASP A 189 6.80 -16.68 44.22
N ILE A 190 6.56 -16.84 42.92
CA ILE A 190 7.61 -16.99 41.90
C ILE A 190 8.34 -15.66 41.72
N ILE A 191 7.58 -14.57 41.62
CA ILE A 191 8.13 -13.21 41.46
C ILE A 191 8.95 -12.82 42.69
N ALA A 192 8.46 -13.11 43.90
CA ALA A 192 9.19 -12.88 45.14
C ALA A 192 10.49 -13.69 45.21
N ASN A 193 10.49 -14.97 44.80
CA ASN A 193 11.70 -15.80 44.72
C ASN A 193 12.72 -15.26 43.72
N ILE A 194 12.26 -14.78 42.56
CA ILE A 194 13.12 -14.18 41.54
C ILE A 194 13.74 -12.89 42.08
N ILE A 195 12.94 -11.98 42.65
CA ILE A 195 13.43 -10.73 43.26
C ILE A 195 14.45 -11.02 44.35
N TRP A 196 14.17 -11.98 45.24
CA TRP A 196 15.09 -12.37 46.30
C TRP A 196 16.41 -12.92 45.75
N LYS A 197 16.38 -13.66 44.64
CA LYS A 197 17.57 -14.16 43.95
C LYS A 197 18.38 -13.02 43.33
N PHE A 198 17.74 -12.00 42.76
CA PHE A 198 18.41 -10.81 42.22
C PHE A 198 19.03 -9.93 43.31
N VAL A 199 18.36 -9.77 44.46
CA VAL A 199 18.91 -9.08 45.65
C VAL A 199 20.13 -9.85 46.19
N LYS A 200 20.05 -11.18 46.30
CA LYS A 200 21.17 -12.02 46.76
C LYS A 200 22.37 -12.00 45.81
N MET A 201 22.14 -11.72 44.52
CA MET A 201 23.20 -11.61 43.50
C MET A 201 23.75 -10.19 43.36
N GLY A 202 23.31 -9.22 44.16
CA GLY A 202 23.85 -7.85 44.18
C GLY A 202 23.44 -6.97 42.99
N PHE A 203 22.39 -7.36 42.25
CA PHE A 203 21.91 -6.64 41.05
C PHE A 203 20.88 -5.54 41.35
N LEU A 204 20.38 -5.45 42.58
CA LEU A 204 19.48 -4.40 43.06
C LEU A 204 20.08 -3.79 44.34
N ILE A 205 20.60 -2.57 44.21
CA ILE A 205 20.78 -1.60 45.29
C ILE A 205 19.66 -0.58 45.13
#